data_AF-A0A8G1J3I5-F1
#
_entry.id   AF-A0A8G1J3I5-F1
#
_cell.length_a   1.000
_cell.length_b   1.000
_cell.length_c   1.000
_cell.angle_alpha   90.00
_cell.angle_beta   90.00
_cell.angle_gamma   90.00
#
_symmetry.space_group_name_H-M   'P 1'
#
loop_
_entity.id
_entity.type
_entity.pdbx_description
1 polymer ?
#
loop_
_entity_poly.entity_id
_entity_poly.type
_entity_poly.pdbx_seq_one_letter_code
_entity_poly.pdbx_strand_id
1 'polypeptide(L)'
;MSAPELDHLADAITAVAGARKRIPVPDLLRETALNVQILSRIATNRLDDRLRREDIESAADHLVAQLRHAAWELPAPPPAASPSPPDPAPPPP
;
A
#
# COMPACT_ATOMS: atom_id res chain seq x y z
N MET A 1 1.20 -27.68 -9.25
CA MET A 1 -0.27 -27.47 -9.25
C MET A 1 -0.50 -25.99 -9.41
N SER A 2 -1.10 -25.55 -10.52
CA SER A 2 -1.57 -24.17 -10.67
C SER A 2 -2.77 -23.97 -9.76
N ALA A 3 -2.75 -22.92 -8.95
CA ALA A 3 -3.84 -22.57 -8.07
C ALA A 3 -4.63 -21.44 -8.74
N PRO A 4 -5.68 -21.75 -9.51
CA PRO A 4 -6.39 -20.77 -10.34
C PRO A 4 -6.98 -19.62 -9.51
N GLU A 5 -7.24 -19.85 -8.22
CA GLU A 5 -7.68 -18.82 -7.29
C GLU A 5 -6.57 -17.80 -6.98
N LEU A 6 -5.30 -18.23 -6.93
CA LEU A 6 -4.16 -17.34 -6.77
C LEU A 6 -3.91 -16.52 -8.04
N ASP A 7 -4.09 -17.12 -9.21
CA ASP A 7 -3.97 -16.43 -10.50
C ASP A 7 -5.08 -15.36 -10.65
N HIS A 8 -6.33 -15.71 -10.34
CA HIS A 8 -7.44 -14.74 -10.34
C HIS A 8 -7.25 -13.62 -9.31
N LEU A 9 -6.67 -13.93 -8.14
CA LEU A 9 -6.34 -12.91 -7.15
C LEU A 9 -5.25 -11.95 -7.67
N ALA A 10 -4.20 -12.48 -8.31
CA ALA A 10 -3.14 -11.69 -8.90
C ALA A 10 -3.67 -10.79 -10.03
N ASP A 11 -4.58 -11.30 -10.86
CA ASP A 11 -5.24 -10.52 -11.93
C ASP A 11 -6.14 -9.42 -11.36
N ALA A 12 -6.92 -9.71 -10.31
CA ALA A 12 -7.75 -8.72 -9.65
C ALA A 12 -6.91 -7.60 -9.00
N ILE A 13 -5.79 -7.95 -8.36
CA ILE A 13 -4.83 -6.97 -7.80
C ILE A 13 -4.26 -6.10 -8.92
N THR A 14 -3.86 -6.70 -10.04
CA THR A 14 -3.32 -6.00 -11.21
C THR A 14 -4.34 -5.06 -11.84
N ALA A 15 -5.60 -5.50 -11.98
CA ALA A 15 -6.69 -4.69 -12.51
C ALA A 15 -7.01 -3.49 -11.61
N VAL A 16 -7.01 -3.68 -10.29
CA VAL A 16 -7.19 -2.59 -9.31
C VAL A 16 -6.01 -1.62 -9.34
N ALA A 17 -4.78 -2.11 -9.50
CA ALA A 17 -3.60 -1.28 -9.65
C ALA A 17 -3.66 -0.45 -10.94
N GLY A 18 -4.13 -1.02 -12.06
CA GLY A 18 -4.30 -0.32 -13.34
C GLY A 18 -5.41 0.75 -13.33
N ALA A 19 -6.47 0.54 -12.53
CA ALA A 19 -7.59 1.49 -12.41
C ALA A 19 -7.29 2.67 -11.46
N ARG A 20 -6.33 2.53 -10.54
CA ARG A 20 -5.93 3.60 -9.60
C ARG A 20 -5.11 4.68 -10.33
N LYS A 21 -5.78 5.73 -10.79
CA LYS A 21 -5.11 7.01 -11.15
C LYS A 21 -4.29 7.50 -9.95
N ARG A 22 -2.95 7.49 -10.09
CA ARG A 22 -1.94 8.16 -9.25
C ARG A 22 -2.20 8.12 -7.73
N ILE A 23 -2.27 6.93 -7.13
CA ILE A 23 -1.99 6.87 -5.70
C ILE A 23 -0.50 7.16 -5.51
N PRO A 24 -0.12 8.12 -4.65
CA PRO A 24 1.28 8.34 -4.33
C PRO A 24 1.92 7.02 -3.91
N VAL A 25 3.08 6.69 -4.48
CA VAL A 25 3.81 5.44 -4.16
C VAL A 25 3.97 5.22 -2.64
N PRO A 26 4.25 6.25 -1.81
CA PRO A 26 4.30 6.08 -0.35
C PRO A 26 2.98 5.56 0.24
N ASP A 27 1.84 6.07 -0.22
CA ASP A 27 0.52 5.65 0.26
C ASP A 27 0.22 4.23 -0.21
N LEU A 28 0.56 3.90 -1.46
CA LEU A 28 0.40 2.54 -1.99
C LEU A 28 1.20 1.53 -1.17
N LEU A 29 2.45 1.83 -0.82
CA LEU A 29 3.30 0.95 -0.03
C LEU A 29 2.76 0.77 1.40
N ARG A 30 2.25 1.83 2.03
CA ARG A 30 1.62 1.77 3.36
C ARG A 30 0.36 0.92 3.35
N GLU A 31 -0.54 1.15 2.40
CA GLU A 31 -1.78 0.38 2.22
C GLU A 31 -1.47 -1.09 1.92
N THR A 32 -0.46 -1.35 1.08
CA THR A 32 -0.03 -2.72 0.78
C THR A 32 0.50 -3.43 2.03
N ALA A 33 1.33 -2.75 2.83
CA ALA A 33 1.85 -3.30 4.08
C ALA A 33 0.71 -3.65 5.06
N LEU A 34 -0.30 -2.79 5.18
CA LEU A 34 -1.48 -3.07 6.02
C LEU A 34 -2.26 -4.28 5.49
N ASN A 35 -2.51 -4.34 4.18
CA ASN A 35 -3.23 -5.45 3.57
C ASN A 35 -2.50 -6.79 3.77
N VAL A 36 -1.17 -6.81 3.64
CA VAL A 36 -0.35 -8.00 3.90
C VAL A 36 -0.51 -8.47 5.35
N GLN A 37 -0.47 -7.57 6.34
CA GLN A 37 -0.67 -7.93 7.75
C GLN A 37 -2.08 -8.51 8.03
N ILE A 38 -3.11 -7.91 7.42
CA ILE A 38 -4.49 -8.38 7.61
C ILE A 38 -4.67 -9.76 6.97
N LEU A 39 -4.23 -9.92 5.72
CA LEU A 39 -4.39 -11.16 4.98
C LEU A 39 -3.57 -12.30 5.57
N SER A 40 -2.33 -12.05 6.02
CA SER A 40 -1.51 -13.06 6.68
C SER A 40 -2.18 -13.56 7.95
N ARG A 41 -2.75 -12.66 8.77
CA ARG A 41 -3.45 -13.04 10.01
C ARG A 41 -4.75 -13.81 9.76
N ILE A 42 -5.51 -13.43 8.74
CA ILE A 42 -6.70 -14.19 8.32
C ILE A 42 -6.30 -15.59 7.83
N ALA A 43 -5.24 -15.67 7.03
CA ALA A 43 -4.75 -16.94 6.49
C ALA A 43 -4.22 -17.85 7.60
N THR A 44 -3.40 -17.33 8.52
CA THR A 44 -2.77 -18.14 9.57
C THR A 44 -3.78 -18.64 10.60
N ASN A 45 -4.85 -17.90 10.87
CA ASN A 45 -5.96 -18.35 11.71
C ASN A 45 -6.67 -19.61 11.18
N ARG A 46 -6.54 -19.92 9.88
CA ARG A 46 -7.09 -21.13 9.26
C ARG A 46 -6.12 -22.31 9.22
N LEU A 47 -4.91 -22.13 9.73
CA LEU A 47 -3.90 -23.18 9.78
C LEU A 47 -3.90 -23.85 11.16
N ASP A 48 -4.03 -25.18 11.14
CA ASP A 48 -3.90 -26.02 12.34
C ASP A 48 -2.42 -26.25 12.73
N ASP A 49 -1.52 -26.12 11.76
CA ASP A 49 -0.07 -26.27 11.94
C ASP A 49 0.54 -24.98 12.49
N ARG A 50 1.02 -25.07 13.74
CA ARG A 50 1.65 -23.96 14.45
C ARG A 50 2.97 -23.52 13.82
N LEU A 51 3.79 -24.45 13.33
CA LEU A 51 5.09 -24.12 12.74
C LEU A 51 4.89 -23.33 11.46
N ARG A 52 3.96 -23.79 10.61
CA ARG A 52 3.60 -23.09 9.37
C ARG A 52 2.97 -21.72 9.63
N ARG A 53 2.21 -21.58 10.72
CA ARG A 53 1.69 -20.28 11.16
C ARG A 53 2.83 -19.31 11.49
N GLU A 54 3.78 -19.74 12.32
CA GLU A 54 4.94 -18.93 12.71
C GLU A 54 5.80 -18.53 11.51
N ASP A 55 6.03 -19.45 10.55
CA ASP A 55 6.77 -19.17 9.31
C ASP A 55 6.09 -18.09 8.46
N ILE A 56 4.77 -18.20 8.26
CA ILE A 56 4.00 -17.24 7.46
C ILE A 56 3.94 -15.88 8.16
N GLU A 57 3.76 -15.85 9.47
CA GLU A 57 3.74 -14.60 10.25
C GLU A 57 5.11 -13.90 10.18
N SER A 58 6.21 -14.65 10.35
CA SER A 58 7.57 -14.12 10.24
C SER A 58 7.87 -13.58 8.84
N ALA A 59 7.50 -14.32 7.78
CA ALA A 59 7.67 -13.87 6.40
C ALA A 59 6.85 -12.60 6.09
N ALA A 60 5.60 -12.54 6.57
CA ALA A 60 4.74 -11.39 6.39
C ALA A 60 5.28 -10.15 7.12
N ASP A 61 5.73 -10.31 8.37
CA ASP A 61 6.32 -9.23 9.14
C ASP A 61 7.60 -8.70 8.49
N HIS A 62 8.44 -9.59 7.96
CA HIS A 62 9.64 -9.19 7.22
C HIS A 62 9.29 -8.38 5.96
N LEU A 63 8.31 -8.82 5.17
CA LEU A 63 7.85 -8.10 3.98
C LEU A 63 7.27 -6.73 4.35
N VAL A 64 6.48 -6.65 5.42
CA VAL A 64 5.90 -5.40 5.93
C VAL A 64 6.98 -4.42 6.36
N ALA A 65 8.03 -4.89 7.04
CA ALA A 65 9.16 -4.06 7.41
C ALA A 65 9.86 -3.47 6.17
N GLN A 66 10.09 -4.28 5.13
CA GLN A 66 10.68 -3.82 3.87
C GLN A 66 9.79 -2.78 3.16
N LEU A 67 8.48 -3.00 3.09
CA LEU A 67 7.55 -2.06 2.46
C LEU A 67 7.50 -0.72 3.20
N ARG A 68 7.51 -0.75 4.53
CA ARG A 68 7.55 0.47 5.37
C ARG A 68 8.87 1.23 5.19
N HIS A 69 9.99 0.50 5.14
CA HIS A 69 11.30 1.10 4.91
C HIS A 69 11.38 1.74 3.53
N ALA A 70 10.98 1.03 2.48
CA ALA A 70 10.92 1.56 1.12
C ALA A 70 10.03 2.81 1.03
N ALA A 71 8.90 2.85 1.74
CA ALA A 71 8.03 4.02 1.79
C ALA A 71 8.69 5.24 2.46
N TRP A 72 9.59 5.04 3.41
CA TRP A 72 10.35 6.11 4.08
C TRP A 72 11.50 6.64 3.22
N GLU A 73 12.11 5.80 2.38
CA GLU A 73 13.21 6.21 1.50
C GLU A 73 12.73 6.99 0.26
N LEU A 74 11.42 7.01 0.00
CA LEU A 74 10.87 7.78 -1.10
C LEU A 74 11.03 9.29 -0.86
N PRO A 75 11.41 10.07 -1.89
CA PRO A 75 11.52 11.51 -1.77
C PRO A 75 10.18 12.11 -1.35
N ALA A 76 10.23 13.11 -0.47
CA ALA A 76 9.04 13.82 -0.02
C ALA A 76 8.28 14.38 -1.23
N PRO A 77 6.93 14.33 -1.23
CA PRO A 77 6.16 14.94 -2.30
C PRO A 77 6.50 16.43 -2.36
N PRO A 78 6.55 17.02 -3.57
CA PRO A 78 6.77 18.45 -3.71
C PRO A 78 5.72 19.21 -2.88
N PRO A 79 6.10 20.28 -2.17
CA PRO A 79 5.16 21.06 -1.38
C PRO A 79 3.98 21.47 -2.27
N ALA A 80 2.76 21.31 -1.76
CA ALA A 80 1.58 21.82 -2.42
C ALA A 80 1.81 23.30 -2.71
N ALA A 81 1.64 23.71 -3.97
CA ALA A 81 1.87 25.09 -4.38
C ALA A 81 1.17 26.03 -3.39
N SER A 82 1.94 26.93 -2.77
CA SER A 82 1.39 27.94 -1.87
C SER A 82 0.22 28.63 -2.56
N PRO A 83 -0.93 28.82 -1.89
CA PRO A 83 -2.05 29.54 -2.49
C PRO A 83 -1.53 30.90 -2.95
N SER A 84 -1.80 31.24 -4.22
CA SER A 84 -1.46 32.55 -4.76
C SER A 84 -2.08 33.63 -3.86
N PRO A 85 -1.36 34.73 -3.58
CA PRO A 85 -1.94 35.83 -2.82
C PRO A 85 -3.21 36.33 -3.52
N PRO A 86 -4.22 36.78 -2.76
CA PRO A 86 -5.45 37.32 -3.34
C PRO A 86 -5.11 38.49 -4.28
N ASP A 87 -5.85 38.59 -5.39
CA ASP A 87 -5.69 39.69 -6.34
C ASP A 87 -5.83 41.05 -5.62
N PRO A 88 -5.03 42.06 -5.99
CA PRO A 88 -5.15 43.38 -5.41
C PRO A 88 -6.55 43.95 -5.64
N ALA A 89 -7.13 44.55 -4.61
CA ALA A 89 -8.44 45.17 -4.68
C ALA A 89 -8.47 46.26 -5.78
N PRO A 90 -9.57 46.39 -6.53
CA PRO A 90 -9.70 47.45 -7.53
C PRO A 90 -9.61 48.83 -6.87
N PRO A 91 -9.07 49.84 -7.58
CA PRO A 91 -8.95 51.19 -7.03
C PRO A 91 -10.34 51.78 -6.72
N PRO A 92 -10.46 52.63 -5.68
CA PRO A 92 -11.72 53.29 -5.35
C PRO A 92 -12.16 54.27 -6.45
N PRO A 93 -13.49 54.54 -6.57
CA PRO A 93 -14.06 55.43 -7.58
C PRO A 93 -13.66 56.90 -7.41
#